data_AF-A0A1B8SDM5-F1
#
_entry.id   AF-A0A1B8SDM5-F1
#
_cell.length_a   1.000
_cell.length_b   1.000
_cell.length_c   1.000
_cell.angle_alpha   90.00
_cell.angle_beta   90.00
_cell.angle_gamma   90.00
#
_symmetry.space_group_name_H-M   'P 1'
#
loop_
_entity.id
_entity.type
_entity.pdbx_description
1 polymer ?
#
loop_
_entity_poly.entity_id
_entity_poly.type
_entity_poly.pdbx_seq_one_letter_code
_entity_poly.pdbx_strand_id
1 'polypeptide(L)' 'MAETTTAPTEGNRFISLRAAGRRVGLSYWTMHRRVRDGVLPGYRTGPNGALRVKVGDVDALLVSVAPHRD' A
#
# COMPACT_ATOMS: atom_id res chain seq x y z
N MET A 1 7.72 2.34 -34.99
CA MET A 1 7.07 1.50 -33.96
C MET A 1 7.86 1.71 -32.69
N ALA A 2 7.42 2.63 -31.81
CA ALA A 2 8.18 2.99 -30.60
C ALA A 2 7.68 2.15 -29.43
N GLU A 3 8.51 1.24 -28.94
CA GLU A 3 8.26 0.46 -27.73
C GLU A 3 8.38 1.41 -26.53
N THR A 4 7.26 1.72 -25.89
CA THR A 4 7.25 2.52 -24.66
C THR A 4 7.71 1.61 -23.52
N THR A 5 9.01 1.62 -23.20
CA THR A 5 9.52 1.04 -21.96
C THR A 5 8.85 1.77 -20.80
N THR A 6 7.78 1.19 -20.26
CA THR A 6 7.13 1.66 -19.04
C THR A 6 8.08 1.34 -17.89
N ALA A 7 8.89 2.32 -17.50
CA ALA A 7 9.67 2.23 -16.27
C ALA A 7 8.70 1.89 -15.12
N PRO A 8 9.04 0.93 -14.23
CA PRO A 8 8.16 0.59 -13.13
C PRO A 8 7.95 1.82 -12.26
N THR A 9 6.77 2.43 -12.35
CA THR A 9 6.39 3.56 -11.50
C THR A 9 6.43 3.10 -10.05
N GLU A 10 6.98 3.92 -9.15
CA GLU A 10 7.18 3.56 -7.74
C GLU A 10 5.92 3.01 -7.06
N GLY A 11 4.73 3.46 -7.48
CA GLY A 11 3.43 2.96 -7.03
C GLY A 11 3.18 1.47 -7.26
N ASN A 12 3.78 0.87 -8.30
CA ASN A 12 3.65 -0.57 -8.59
C ASN A 12 4.60 -1.45 -7.77
N ARG A 13 5.46 -0.85 -6.94
CA ARG A 13 6.37 -1.60 -6.07
C ARG A 13 5.59 -2.25 -4.93
N PHE A 14 5.93 -3.51 -4.65
CA PHE A 14 5.42 -4.23 -3.49
C PHE A 14 6.35 -4.04 -2.29
N ILE A 15 5.77 -3.64 -1.15
CA ILE A 15 6.47 -3.45 0.12
C ILE A 15 5.85 -4.30 1.22
N SER A 16 6.61 -4.52 2.30
CA SER A 16 6.08 -5.21 3.49
C SER A 16 5.14 -4.30 4.27
N LEU A 17 4.24 -4.87 5.08
CA LEU A 17 3.36 -4.09 5.96
C LEU A 17 4.13 -3.17 6.92
N ARG A 18 5.32 -3.58 7.38
CA ARG A 18 6.16 -2.75 8.24
C ARG A 18 6.73 -1.55 7.51
N ALA A 19 7.11 -1.71 6.24
CA ALA A 19 7.56 -0.59 5.40
C ALA A 19 6.38 0.34 5.06
N ALA A 20 5.20 -0.24 4.76
CA ALA A 20 3.99 0.52 4.49
C ALA A 20 3.58 1.38 5.70
N GLY A 21 3.59 0.80 6.90
CA GLY A 21 3.32 1.55 8.13
C GLY A 21 4.28 2.72 8.34
N ARG A 22 5.59 2.53 8.12
CA ARG A 22 6.56 3.64 8.20
C ARG A 22 6.29 4.76 7.19
N ARG A 23 5.78 4.41 6.00
CA ARG A 23 5.50 5.38 4.93
C ARG A 23 4.36 6.33 5.30
N VAL A 24 3.33 5.83 5.99
CA VAL A 24 2.12 6.60 6.32
C VAL A 24 1.97 6.92 7.81
N GLY A 25 3.01 6.66 8.62
CA GLY A 25 3.00 6.93 10.06
C GLY A 25 2.11 5.99 10.89
N LEU A 26 1.86 4.76 10.43
CA LEU A 26 0.99 3.79 11.09
C LEU A 26 1.74 2.55 11.57
N SER A 27 1.17 1.88 12.57
CA SER A 27 1.73 0.64 13.09
C SER A 27 1.59 -0.51 12.09
N TYR A 28 2.48 -1.50 12.19
CA TYR A 28 2.34 -2.77 11.44
C TYR A 28 0.96 -3.41 11.65
N TRP A 29 0.47 -3.41 12.90
CA TRP A 29 -0.82 -4.00 13.26
C TRP A 29 -2.00 -3.27 12.61
N THR A 30 -1.91 -1.95 12.50
CA THR A 30 -2.90 -1.14 11.78
C THR A 30 -2.94 -1.52 10.30
N MET A 31 -1.79 -1.65 9.64
CA MET A 31 -1.73 -2.07 8.24
C MET A 31 -2.24 -3.50 8.06
N HIS A 32 -1.88 -4.42 8.95
CA HIS A 32 -2.36 -5.80 8.93
C HIS A 32 -3.89 -5.87 9.09
N ARG A 33 -4.45 -5.08 10.03
CA ARG A 33 -5.90 -4.98 10.22
C ARG A 33 -6.59 -4.45 8.97
N ARG A 34 -6.06 -3.41 8.32
CA ARG A 34 -6.62 -2.88 7.07
C ARG A 34 -6.66 -3.91 5.94
N VAL A 35 -5.65 -4.77 5.84
CA VAL A 35 -5.69 -5.89 4.88
C VAL A 35 -6.76 -6.91 5.26
N ARG A 36 -6.84 -7.29 6.54
CA ARG A 36 -7.85 -8.23 7.04
C ARG A 36 -9.28 -7.70 6.86
N ASP A 37 -9.48 -6.40 7.05
CA ASP A 37 -10.77 -5.72 6.91
C ASP A 37 -11.12 -5.47 5.42
N GLY A 38 -10.24 -5.83 4.48
CA GLY A 38 -10.48 -5.70 3.04
C GLY A 38 -10.28 -4.29 2.47
N VAL A 39 -9.84 -3.34 3.29
CA VAL A 39 -9.66 -1.92 2.89
C VAL A 39 -8.31 -1.70 2.19
N LEU A 40 -7.33 -2.56 2.43
CA LEU A 40 -6.02 -2.53 1.76
C LEU A 40 -5.76 -3.85 1.02
N PRO A 41 -5.54 -3.81 -0.31
CA PRO A 41 -5.19 -5.01 -1.07
C PRO A 41 -3.87 -5.64 -0.59
N GLY A 42 -3.96 -6.91 -0.17
CA GLY A 42 -2.82 -7.71 0.25
C GLY A 42 -2.49 -8.80 -0.78
N TYR A 43 -1.20 -8.96 -1.08
CA TYR A 43 -0.69 -9.90 -2.09
C TYR A 43 0.31 -10.87 -1.46
N ARG A 44 0.29 -12.12 -1.93
CA ARG A 44 1.28 -13.14 -1.57
C ARG A 44 1.83 -13.78 -2.85
N THR A 45 3.12 -14.04 -2.90
CA THR A 45 3.79 -14.69 -4.04
C THR A 45 3.70 -16.22 -3.99
N GLY A 46 3.02 -16.79 -2.99
CA GLY A 46 2.81 -18.23 -2.85
C GLY A 46 2.10 -18.59 -1.53
N PRO A 47 1.82 -19.88 -1.28
CA PRO A 47 1.06 -20.34 -0.11
C PRO A 47 1.65 -19.86 1.23
N ASN A 48 2.97 -19.86 1.34
CA ASN A 48 3.72 -19.39 2.52
C ASN A 48 4.43 -18.05 2.27
N GLY A 49 4.08 -17.35 1.19
CA GLY A 49 4.73 -16.08 0.82
C GLY A 49 4.42 -14.98 1.82
N ALA A 50 5.42 -14.12 2.09
CA ALA A 50 5.23 -12.95 2.94
C ALA A 50 4.12 -12.04 2.36
N LEU A 51 3.27 -11.51 3.23
CA LEU A 51 2.21 -10.57 2.85
C LEU A 51 2.82 -9.23 2.40
N ARG A 52 2.45 -8.78 1.21
CA ARG A 52 2.91 -7.54 0.59
C ARG A 52 1.73 -6.65 0.21
N VAL A 53 2.00 -5.37 0.08
CA VAL A 53 1.04 -4.34 -0.38
C VAL A 53 1.71 -3.49 -1.44
N LYS A 54 0.95 -2.95 -2.38
CA LYS A 54 1.47 -1.99 -3.37
C LYS A 54 1.65 -0.62 -2.73
N VAL A 55 2.69 0.10 -3.12
CA VAL A 55 2.93 1.47 -2.64
C VAL A 55 1.78 2.39 -3.01
N GLY A 56 1.25 2.31 -4.23
CA GLY A 56 0.14 3.16 -4.68
C GLY A 56 -1.13 2.97 -3.85
N ASP A 57 -1.45 1.73 -3.50
CA ASP A 57 -2.61 1.42 -2.66
C ASP A 57 -2.43 1.96 -1.22
N VAL A 58 -1.21 1.95 -0.70
CA VAL A 58 -0.87 2.50 0.62
C VAL A 58 -0.98 4.02 0.62
N ASP A 59 -0.48 4.67 -0.42
CA ASP A 59 -0.50 6.13 -0.56
C ASP A 59 -1.93 6.65 -0.76
N ALA A 60 -2.76 5.93 -1.51
CA ALA A 60 -4.17 6.25 -1.71
C ALA A 60 -5.03 6.07 -0.44
N LEU A 61 -4.49 5.43 0.59
CA LEU A 61 -5.25 5.02 1.76
C LEU A 61 -5.52 6.15 2.75
N LEU A 62 -4.69 7.20 2.72
CA LEU A 62 -4.90 8.41 3.51
C LEU A 62 -5.38 9.52 2.58
N VAL A 63 -6.69 9.80 2.63
CA VAL A 63 -7.26 11.00 2.02
C VAL A 63 -7.19 12.13 3.03
N SER A 64 -6.65 13.28 2.62
CA SER A 64 -6.66 14.49 3.44
C SER A 64 -8.11 14.87 3.74
N VAL A 65 -8.46 14.96 5.02
CA VAL A 65 -9.74 15.52 5.47
C VAL A 65 -9.49 17.00 5.73
N ALA A 66 -10.10 17.88 4.94
CA ALA A 66 -10.07 19.31 5.23
C ALA A 66 -10.70 19.54 6.62
N PRO A 67 -10.09 20.33 7.51
CA PRO A 67 -10.69 20.64 8.79
C PRO A 67 -12.05 21.28 8.55
N HIS A 68 -13.12 20.63 8.99
CA HIS A 68 -14.44 21.24 9.00
C HIS A 68 -14.43 22.32 10.08
N ARG A 69 -14.63 23.58 9.68
CA ARG A 69 -15.02 24.64 10.61
C ARG A 69 -16.54 24.71 10.61
N ASP A 70 -17.15 24.30 11.72
CA ASP A 70 -18.50 24.73 12.10
C ASP A 70 -18.55 26.25 12.31
#